data_AF-A0A8T4ZCK1-F1
#
_entry.id   AF-A0A8T4ZCK1-F1
#
_cell.length_a   1.000
_cell.length_b   1.000
_cell.length_c   1.000
_cell.angle_alpha   90.00
_cell.angle_beta   90.00
_cell.angle_gamma   90.00
#
_symmetry.space_group_name_H-M   'P 1'
#
loop_
_entity.id
_entity.type
_entity.pdbx_description
1 polymer ?
#
loop_
_entity_poly.entity_id
_entity_poly.type
_entity_poly.pdbx_seq_one_letter_code
_entity_poly.pdbx_strand_id
1 'polypeptide(L)'
;MGELIFIGLGLGDERGITLRGLEEAKNADMVFAEFYTNYVPNSYIERLEALIGKRLQILGRIDLEDMVDERLLKPALSGRVALLVPGDPMIATTHMAIRLRASRLGIPTKVIHGVSIVTAVI
;
A
#
# COMPACT_ATOMS: atom_id res chain seq x y z
N MET A 1 -16.33 -9.92 -2.84
CA MET A 1 -15.73 -9.63 -4.16
C MET A 1 -14.40 -8.97 -3.86
N GLY A 2 -13.29 -9.52 -4.35
CA GLY A 2 -11.96 -9.03 -3.99
C GLY A 2 -11.62 -7.68 -4.64
N GLU A 3 -10.70 -6.92 -4.05
CA GLU A 3 -10.22 -5.62 -4.55
C GLU A 3 -8.79 -5.36 -4.02
N LEU A 4 -7.95 -4.69 -4.81
CA LEU A 4 -6.64 -4.21 -4.39
C LEU A 4 -6.56 -2.68 -4.41
N ILE A 5 -6.25 -2.07 -3.27
CA ILE A 5 -6.23 -0.63 -3.07
C ILE A 5 -4.80 -0.19 -2.79
N PHE A 6 -4.24 0.63 -3.65
CA PHE A 6 -2.94 1.27 -3.45
C PHE A 6 -3.14 2.57 -2.68
N ILE A 7 -2.43 2.78 -1.58
CA ILE A 7 -2.62 3.93 -0.69
C ILE A 7 -1.29 4.61 -0.43
N GLY A 8 -1.18 5.89 -0.83
CA GLY A 8 -0.04 6.73 -0.51
C GLY A 8 -0.03 7.14 0.96
N LEU A 9 1.08 6.87 1.64
CA LEU A 9 1.34 7.30 3.01
C LEU A 9 1.83 8.77 3.09
N GLY A 10 2.11 9.39 1.95
CA GLY A 10 2.68 10.73 1.93
C GLY A 10 4.12 10.75 2.47
N LEU A 11 4.54 11.91 2.97
CA LEU A 11 5.87 12.15 3.52
C LEU A 11 5.79 12.40 5.03
N GLY A 12 6.88 12.14 5.74
CA GLY A 12 6.98 12.40 7.17
C GLY A 12 6.50 11.23 8.02
N ASP A 13 5.47 11.45 8.83
CA ASP A 13 4.97 10.49 9.81
C ASP A 13 3.66 9.79 9.36
N GLU A 14 3.08 8.98 10.24
CA GLU A 14 1.86 8.23 9.95
C GLU A 14 0.65 9.12 9.61
N ARG A 15 0.69 10.42 9.92
CA ARG A 15 -0.36 11.39 9.64
C ARG A 15 -0.27 11.95 8.21
N GLY A 16 0.75 11.59 7.45
CA GLY A 16 0.86 11.91 6.02
C GLY A 16 -0.19 11.18 5.17
N ILE A 17 -0.75 10.07 5.68
CA ILE A 17 -1.85 9.36 5.02
C ILE A 17 -3.08 10.27 4.92
N THR A 18 -3.72 10.29 3.75
CA THR A 18 -4.95 11.08 3.57
C THR A 18 -6.10 10.47 4.39
N LEU A 19 -7.11 11.27 4.75
CA LEU A 19 -8.31 10.77 5.44
C LEU A 19 -8.99 9.63 4.66
N ARG A 20 -9.03 9.76 3.33
CA ARG A 20 -9.55 8.70 2.45
C ARG A 20 -8.67 7.45 2.50
N GLY A 21 -7.35 7.60 2.49
CA GLY A 21 -6.43 6.46 2.61
C GLY A 21 -6.60 5.73 3.94
N LEU A 22 -6.74 6.48 5.03
CA LEU A 22 -6.98 5.91 6.35
C LEU A 22 -8.30 5.15 6.42
N GLU A 23 -9.38 5.69 5.86
CA GLU A 23 -10.68 5.04 5.79
C GLU A 23 -10.64 3.74 4.97
N GLU A 24 -9.97 3.76 3.82
CA GLU A 24 -9.81 2.57 2.98
C GLU A 24 -8.98 1.49 3.69
N ALA A 25 -7.89 1.87 4.36
CA ALA A 25 -7.04 0.94 5.13
C ALA A 25 -7.80 0.34 6.33
N LYS A 26 -8.61 1.13 7.04
CA LYS A 26 -9.47 0.66 8.13
C LYS A 26 -10.51 -0.36 7.68
N ASN A 27 -11.03 -0.18 6.48
CA ASN A 27 -12.07 -1.05 5.93
C ASN A 27 -11.53 -2.22 5.10
N ALA A 28 -10.22 -2.30 4.86
CA ALA A 28 -9.59 -3.42 4.16
C ALA A 28 -9.48 -4.65 5.07
N ASP A 29 -9.71 -5.85 4.55
CA ASP A 29 -9.59 -7.10 5.30
C ASP A 29 -8.13 -7.37 5.71
N MET A 30 -7.21 -7.04 4.82
CA MET A 30 -5.77 -7.19 5.01
C MET A 30 -5.05 -5.91 4.59
N VAL A 31 -4.08 -5.50 5.40
CA VAL A 31 -3.27 -4.31 5.14
C VAL A 31 -1.81 -4.72 5.04
N PHE A 32 -1.25 -4.53 3.86
CA PHE A 32 0.16 -4.70 3.56
C PHE A 32 0.84 -3.34 3.50
N ALA A 33 2.12 -3.29 3.83
CA ALA A 33 2.93 -2.10 3.65
C ALA A 33 4.29 -2.48 3.08
N GLU A 34 4.84 -1.66 2.19
CA GLU A 34 6.22 -1.81 1.74
C GLU A 34 7.06 -0.65 2.26
N PHE A 35 8.25 -0.96 2.77
CA PHE A 35 9.22 0.02 3.25
C PHE A 35 10.63 -0.31 2.73
N TYR A 36 10.73 -1.05 1.62
CA TYR A 36 12.06 -1.30 1.03
C TYR A 36 12.49 -0.13 0.15
N THR A 37 11.54 0.70 -0.28
CA THR A 37 11.81 1.95 -1.01
C THR A 37 12.25 3.10 -0.08
N ASN A 38 11.86 3.06 1.20
CA ASN A 38 12.16 4.07 2.22
C ASN A 38 12.43 3.44 3.60
N TYR A 39 13.54 3.79 4.25
CA TYR A 39 13.76 3.38 5.65
C TYR A 39 12.77 4.04 6.60
N VAL A 40 12.08 3.24 7.42
CA VAL A 40 11.20 3.73 8.49
C VAL A 40 11.55 3.06 9.83
N PRO A 41 11.52 3.78 10.96
CA PRO A 41 11.75 3.19 12.27
C PRO A 41 10.56 2.30 12.68
N ASN A 42 10.79 1.27 13.49
CA ASN A 42 9.71 0.40 14.00
C ASN A 42 8.58 1.18 14.69
N SER A 43 8.92 2.27 15.39
CA SER A 43 7.93 3.14 16.04
C SER A 43 6.96 3.79 15.05
N TYR A 44 7.35 4.00 13.79
CA TYR A 44 6.45 4.48 12.74
C TYR A 44 5.39 3.42 12.41
N ILE A 45 5.82 2.15 12.27
CA ILE A 45 4.93 1.03 11.96
C ILE A 45 3.90 0.86 13.09
N GLU A 46 4.35 0.90 14.36
CA GLU A 46 3.45 0.79 15.52
C GLU A 46 2.41 1.92 15.58
N ARG A 47 2.80 3.17 15.28
CA ARG A 47 1.86 4.30 15.25
C ARG A 47 0.87 4.17 14.09
N LEU A 48 1.32 3.70 12.93
CA LEU A 48 0.47 3.48 11.77
C LEU A 48 -0.53 2.33 12.02
N GLU A 49 -0.09 1.23 12.64
CA GLU A 49 -0.96 0.14 13.12
C GLU A 49 -2.01 0.64 14.11
N ALA A 50 -1.62 1.48 15.07
CA ALA A 50 -2.55 2.09 16.03
C ALA A 50 -3.55 3.03 15.35
N LEU A 51 -3.11 3.80 14.36
CA LEU A 51 -3.96 4.74 13.61
C LEU A 51 -5.01 4.00 12.77
N ILE A 52 -4.61 2.91 12.10
CA ILE A 52 -5.47 2.07 11.26
C ILE A 52 -6.31 1.11 12.12
N GLY A 53 -5.84 0.73 13.30
CA GLY A 53 -6.48 -0.28 14.14
C GLY A 53 -6.33 -1.72 13.60
N LYS A 54 -5.31 -1.97 12.78
CA LYS A 54 -5.00 -3.30 12.21
C LYS A 54 -3.49 -3.54 12.19
N ARG A 55 -3.10 -4.81 12.29
CA ARG A 55 -1.70 -5.23 12.08
C ARG A 55 -1.32 -5.09 10.61
N LEU A 56 -0.12 -4.59 10.36
CA LEU A 56 0.45 -4.45 9.02
C LEU A 56 1.29 -5.68 8.69
N GLN A 57 1.14 -6.19 7.47
CA GLN A 57 2.03 -7.19 6.91
C GLN A 57 3.09 -6.49 6.06
N ILE A 58 4.32 -6.47 6.54
CA ILE A 58 5.42 -5.81 5.83
C ILE A 58 5.88 -6.70 4.68
N LEU A 59 5.88 -6.15 3.47
CA LEU A 59 6.34 -6.79 2.25
C LEU A 59 7.73 -6.23 1.89
N GLY A 60 8.65 -7.15 1.63
CA GLY A 60 9.95 -6.84 1.07
C GLY A 60 9.94 -6.83 -0.45
N ARG A 61 11.11 -6.56 -1.04
CA ARG A 61 11.29 -6.55 -2.49
C ARG A 61 10.88 -7.88 -3.16
N ILE A 62 11.32 -9.00 -2.59
CA ILE A 62 11.01 -10.35 -3.13
C ILE A 62 9.50 -10.60 -3.12
N ASP A 63 8.79 -10.10 -2.10
CA ASP A 63 7.33 -10.26 -2.02
C ASP A 63 6.60 -9.50 -3.13
N LEU A 64 7.13 -8.34 -3.56
CA LEU A 64 6.47 -7.47 -4.55
C LEU A 64 6.94 -7.70 -5.99
N GLU A 65 8.11 -8.34 -6.18
CA GLU A 65 8.64 -8.69 -7.50
C GLU A 65 8.33 -10.15 -7.84
N ASP A 66 8.87 -11.10 -7.08
CA ASP A 66 8.82 -12.53 -7.42
C ASP A 66 7.59 -13.24 -6.86
N MET A 67 7.15 -12.88 -5.65
CA MET A 67 6.07 -13.57 -4.94
C MET A 67 4.75 -12.80 -4.89
N VAL A 68 4.59 -11.77 -5.74
CA VAL A 68 3.44 -10.85 -5.70
C VAL A 68 2.11 -11.56 -5.88
N ASP A 69 2.07 -12.61 -6.70
CA ASP A 69 0.87 -13.40 -6.94
C ASP A 69 0.40 -14.09 -5.66
N GLU A 70 1.32 -14.67 -4.91
CA GLU A 70 1.01 -15.44 -3.70
C GLU A 70 0.75 -14.55 -2.50
N ARG A 71 1.57 -13.50 -2.35
CA ARG A 71 1.61 -12.66 -1.15
C ARG A 71 0.58 -11.54 -1.17
N LEU A 72 0.23 -11.02 -2.36
CA LEU A 72 -0.65 -9.86 -2.50
C LEU A 72 -1.88 -10.14 -3.37
N LEU A 73 -1.71 -10.68 -4.59
CA LEU A 73 -2.84 -10.80 -5.53
C LEU A 73 -3.81 -11.93 -5.15
N LYS A 74 -3.32 -13.06 -4.66
CA LYS A 74 -4.15 -14.18 -4.21
C LYS A 74 -5.08 -13.77 -3.06
N PRO A 75 -4.62 -13.08 -2.00
CA PRO A 75 -5.52 -12.47 -1.02
C PRO A 75 -6.53 -11.49 -1.62
N ALA A 76 -6.12 -10.69 -2.61
CA ALA A 76 -6.97 -9.69 -3.24
C ALA A 76 -8.05 -10.26 -4.18
N LEU A 77 -8.00 -11.57 -4.50
CA LEU A 77 -9.09 -12.25 -5.20
C LEU A 77 -10.30 -12.50 -4.28
N SER A 78 -10.06 -12.75 -3.00
CA SER A 78 -11.10 -13.15 -2.04
C SER A 78 -11.51 -12.04 -1.07
N GLY A 79 -10.69 -11.01 -0.88
CA GLY A 79 -10.96 -9.93 0.06
C GLY A 79 -10.48 -8.56 -0.42
N ARG A 80 -10.78 -7.54 0.39
CA ARG A 80 -10.33 -6.16 0.18
C ARG A 80 -8.94 -5.99 0.77
N VAL A 81 -7.96 -5.75 -0.10
CA VAL A 81 -6.55 -5.66 0.28
C VAL A 81 -6.05 -4.23 0.10
N ALA A 82 -5.44 -3.66 1.12
CA ALA A 82 -4.74 -2.39 1.04
C ALA A 82 -3.22 -2.61 0.95
N LEU A 83 -2.55 -1.96 0.00
CA LEU A 83 -1.10 -1.84 -0.08
C LEU A 83 -0.71 -0.40 0.22
N LEU A 84 -0.10 -0.18 1.39
CA LEU A 84 0.43 1.10 1.83
C LEU A 84 1.82 1.33 1.24
N VAL A 85 2.02 2.50 0.63
CA VAL A 85 3.23 2.86 -0.10
C VAL A 85 3.73 4.23 0.39
N PRO A 86 5.02 4.38 0.76
CA PRO A 86 5.63 5.68 1.05
C PRO A 86 5.46 6.66 -0.12
N GLY A 87 5.06 7.90 0.18
CA GLY A 87 4.80 8.90 -0.85
C GLY A 87 3.50 8.66 -1.63
N ASP A 88 3.60 8.65 -2.95
CA ASP A 88 2.47 8.35 -3.87
C ASP A 88 2.71 7.01 -4.60
N PRO A 89 1.70 6.11 -4.65
CA PRO A 89 1.89 4.77 -5.21
C PRO A 89 2.31 4.77 -6.68
N MET A 90 1.88 5.73 -7.49
CA MET A 90 2.05 5.69 -8.95
C MET A 90 3.34 6.36 -9.42
N ILE A 91 4.19 6.83 -8.50
CA ILE A 91 5.53 7.35 -8.83
C ILE A 91 6.50 6.21 -9.14
N ALA A 92 6.38 5.07 -8.45
CA ALA A 92 7.24 3.91 -8.68
C ALA A 92 6.64 2.95 -9.72
N THR A 93 7.48 2.47 -10.64
CA THR A 93 7.08 1.57 -11.73
C THR A 93 6.65 0.19 -11.23
N THR A 94 7.16 -0.27 -10.07
CA THR A 94 6.77 -1.54 -9.45
C THR A 94 5.26 -1.61 -9.23
N HIS A 95 4.65 -0.59 -8.63
CA HIS A 95 3.21 -0.61 -8.33
C HIS A 95 2.35 -0.59 -9.59
N MET A 96 2.82 0.05 -10.67
CA MET A 96 2.15 -0.01 -11.97
C MET A 96 2.15 -1.44 -12.54
N ALA A 97 3.27 -2.16 -12.43
CA ALA A 97 3.36 -3.55 -12.86
C ALA A 97 2.40 -4.46 -12.06
N ILE A 98 2.32 -4.27 -10.75
CA ILE A 98 1.38 -4.99 -9.87
C ILE A 98 -0.06 -4.70 -10.30
N ARG A 99 -0.41 -3.43 -10.52
CA ARG A 99 -1.76 -3.02 -10.95
C ARG A 99 -2.16 -3.62 -12.30
N LEU A 100 -1.23 -3.66 -13.26
CA LEU A 100 -1.45 -4.33 -14.55
C LEU A 100 -1.68 -5.84 -14.38
N ARG A 101 -0.93 -6.48 -13.49
CA ARG A 101 -1.08 -7.91 -13.19
C ARG A 101 -2.42 -8.20 -12.50
N ALA A 102 -2.81 -7.40 -11.52
CA ALA A 102 -4.12 -7.46 -10.88
C ALA A 102 -5.26 -7.34 -11.90
N SER A 103 -5.16 -6.38 -12.84
CA SER A 103 -6.13 -6.21 -13.92
C SER A 103 -6.24 -7.44 -14.83
N ARG A 104 -5.13 -8.11 -15.15
CA ARG A 104 -5.14 -9.36 -15.97
C ARG A 104 -5.82 -10.52 -15.25
N LEU A 105 -5.78 -10.53 -13.91
CA LEU A 105 -6.47 -11.50 -13.07
C LEU A 105 -7.93 -11.12 -12.75
N GLY A 106 -8.42 -10.00 -13.31
CA GLY A 106 -9.78 -9.52 -13.07
C GLY A 106 -9.99 -8.94 -11.66
N ILE A 107 -8.92 -8.58 -10.95
CA ILE A 107 -8.98 -7.94 -9.63
C ILE A 107 -9.22 -6.44 -9.85
N PRO A 108 -10.35 -5.86 -9.38
CA PRO A 108 -10.56 -4.42 -9.37
C PRO A 108 -9.45 -3.72 -8.58
N THR A 109 -8.97 -2.59 -9.11
CA THR A 109 -7.92 -1.80 -8.45
C THR A 109 -8.36 -0.37 -8.22
N LYS A 110 -7.95 0.18 -7.08
CA LYS A 110 -8.19 1.58 -6.70
C LYS A 110 -6.88 2.22 -6.26
N VAL A 111 -6.70 3.50 -6.55
CA VAL A 111 -5.52 4.27 -6.13
C VAL A 111 -5.98 5.44 -5.28
N ILE A 112 -5.44 5.53 -4.06
CA ILE A 112 -5.54 6.69 -3.20
C ILE A 112 -4.17 7.38 -3.19
N HIS A 113 -4.14 8.57 -3.76
CA HIS A 113 -2.93 9.35 -3.90
C HIS A 113 -2.40 9.89 -2.56
N GLY A 114 -1.10 10.10 -2.51
CA GLY A 114 -0.37 10.69 -1.39
C GLY A 114 0.54 11.82 -1.83
N VAL A 115 1.10 12.57 -0.88
CA VAL A 115 2.11 13.58 -1.19
C VAL A 115 3.40 12.90 -1.63
N SER A 116 3.97 13.31 -2.76
CA SER A 116 5.22 12.76 -3.29
C SER A 116 6.41 13.66 -2.98
N ILE A 117 7.60 13.06 -2.81
CA ILE A 117 8.86 13.82 -2.73
C ILE A 117 9.10 14.61 -4.01
N VAL A 118 8.69 14.08 -5.16
CA VAL A 118 8.84 14.74 -6.47
C VAL A 118 8.15 16.10 -6.48
N THR A 119 7.00 16.21 -5.82
CA THR A 119 6.23 17.46 -5.73
C THR A 119 6.63 18.33 -4.55
N ALA A 120 7.18 17.76 -3.48
CA ALA A 120 7.49 18.49 -2.25
C ALA A 120 8.82 19.27 -2.32
N VAL A 121 9.72 18.89 -3.22
CA VAL A 121 11.04 19.54 -3.40
C VAL A 121 11.03 20.74 -4.34
N ILE A 122 9.89 21.04 -4.97
CA ILE A 122 9.69 22.14 -5.94
C ILE A 122 8.67 23.11 -5.36
#